data_AF-A0A2D7EUN4-F1
#
_entry.id   AF-A0A2D7EUN4-F1
#
_cell.length_a   1.000
_cell.length_b   1.000
_cell.length_c   1.000
_cell.angle_alpha   90.00
_cell.angle_beta   90.00
_cell.angle_gamma   90.00
#
_symmetry.space_group_name_H-M   'P 1'
#
loop_
_entity.id
_entity.type
_entity.pdbx_description
1 polymer ?
#
loop_
_entity_poly.entity_id
_entity_poly.type
_entity_poly.pdbx_seq_one_letter_code
_entity_poly.pdbx_strand_id
1 'polypeptide(L)'
;MSEYGKKTGVLIRTNGKVEPINVYDLNDMQNAVTPTGHSNGFIEYVLTGGDDITLNGIKQTWDLIGNEEGRLLELPLNPIAREFVAEMANIPLGSVLSMHGDFLLLGHDDEGATTDCPTHIRERVMQMSMFDAPFASLTTVDADGTYDVQLFGSDDE
;
A
#
# COMPACT_ATOMS: atom_id res chain seq x y z
N MET A 1 15.20 -4.58 20.05
CA MET A 1 14.64 -4.67 18.68
C MET A 1 13.24 -5.21 18.86
N SER A 2 12.22 -4.36 18.72
CA SER A 2 10.83 -4.67 19.05
C SER A 2 10.26 -5.70 18.07
N GLU A 3 9.45 -6.62 18.59
CA GLU A 3 8.78 -7.74 17.89
C GLU A 3 7.69 -7.33 16.88
N TYR A 4 7.84 -6.19 16.19
CA TYR A 4 6.98 -5.86 15.06
C TYR A 4 7.55 -6.54 13.82
N GLY A 5 7.10 -7.77 13.59
CA GLY A 5 7.50 -8.54 12.42
C GLY A 5 7.17 -7.78 11.13
N LYS A 6 8.11 -7.80 10.19
CA LYS A 6 8.02 -7.25 8.82
C LYS A 6 6.60 -7.30 8.26
N LYS A 7 6.07 -6.16 7.82
CA LYS A 7 4.78 -6.03 7.11
C LYS A 7 4.98 -5.64 5.66
N THR A 8 4.23 -6.28 4.78
CA THR A 8 4.32 -6.13 3.34
C THR A 8 3.14 -5.31 2.84
N GLY A 9 3.44 -4.21 2.16
CA GLY A 9 2.45 -3.30 1.56
C GLY A 9 2.83 -2.93 0.15
N VAL A 10 2.24 -1.84 -0.33
CA VAL A 10 2.61 -1.19 -1.59
C VAL A 10 2.72 0.31 -1.43
N LEU A 11 3.70 0.88 -2.12
CA LEU A 11 3.94 2.31 -2.20
C LEU A 11 3.47 2.82 -3.56
N ILE A 12 2.52 3.75 -3.53
CA ILE A 12 1.92 4.40 -4.68
C ILE A 12 2.64 5.72 -4.87
N ARG A 13 3.54 5.77 -5.85
CA ARG A 13 4.41 6.92 -6.09
C ARG A 13 3.69 7.99 -6.91
N THR A 14 4.01 9.24 -6.62
CA THR A 14 3.58 10.41 -7.41
C THR A 14 4.00 10.35 -8.88
N ASN A 15 5.07 9.63 -9.20
CA ASN A 15 5.51 9.42 -10.58
C ASN A 15 4.67 8.40 -11.35
N GLY A 16 3.72 7.72 -10.71
CA GLY A 16 2.85 6.71 -11.33
C GLY A 16 3.31 5.26 -11.17
N LYS A 17 4.43 5.01 -10.48
CA LYS A 17 4.87 3.66 -10.13
C LYS A 17 4.12 3.16 -8.89
N VAL A 18 3.66 1.92 -8.93
CA VAL A 18 3.23 1.21 -7.72
C VAL A 18 4.22 0.07 -7.47
N GLU A 19 4.78 0.01 -6.27
CA GLU A 19 5.84 -0.96 -5.96
C GLU A 19 5.66 -1.61 -4.58
N PRO A 20 6.05 -2.89 -4.43
CA PRO A 20 6.06 -3.53 -3.12
C PRO A 20 6.98 -2.81 -2.14
N ILE A 21 6.57 -2.75 -0.88
CA ILE A 21 7.39 -2.21 0.21
C ILE A 21 7.26 -3.08 1.45
N ASN A 22 8.32 -3.10 2.25
CA ASN A 22 8.34 -3.72 3.56
C ASN A 22 8.55 -2.65 4.63
N VAL A 23 7.74 -2.68 5.67
CA VAL A 23 7.86 -1.79 6.83
C VAL A 23 8.00 -2.62 8.11
N TYR A 24 8.80 -2.15 9.04
CA TYR A 24 9.01 -2.78 10.35
C TYR A 24 8.37 -1.98 11.48
N ASP A 25 8.25 -0.67 11.30
CA ASP A 25 7.70 0.23 12.30
C ASP A 25 7.12 1.51 11.68
N LEU A 26 6.61 2.39 12.55
CA LEU A 26 6.08 3.70 12.17
C LEU A 26 7.12 4.60 11.49
N ASN A 27 8.41 4.43 11.79
CA ASN A 27 9.46 5.25 11.17
C ASN A 27 9.65 4.84 9.70
N ASP A 28 9.58 3.55 9.38
CA ASP A 28 9.56 3.11 7.97
C ASP A 28 8.32 3.62 7.23
N MET A 29 7.15 3.56 7.87
CA MET A 29 5.92 4.11 7.29
C MET A 29 6.05 5.61 7.02
N GLN A 30 6.59 6.37 7.99
CA GLN A 30 6.85 7.80 7.87
C GLN A 30 7.81 8.11 6.72
N ASN A 31 8.92 7.37 6.65
CA ASN A 31 9.94 7.54 5.60
C ASN A 31 9.43 7.17 4.21
N ALA A 32 8.47 6.23 4.12
CA ALA A 32 7.90 5.81 2.84
C ALA A 32 7.07 6.93 2.18
N VAL A 33 6.31 7.70 2.97
CA VAL A 33 5.38 8.74 2.46
C VAL A 33 5.92 10.16 2.61
N THR A 34 7.07 10.34 3.26
CA THR A 34 7.72 11.65 3.42
C THR A 34 8.92 11.76 2.49
N PRO A 35 8.92 12.70 1.53
CA PRO A 35 10.05 12.89 0.63
C PRO A 35 11.30 13.36 1.39
N THR A 36 12.46 12.91 0.95
CA THR A 36 13.74 13.34 1.49
C THR A 36 13.91 14.87 1.35
N GLY A 37 14.46 15.50 2.40
CA GLY A 37 14.69 16.95 2.42
C GLY A 37 13.50 17.80 2.83
N HIS A 38 12.35 17.20 3.16
CA HIS A 38 11.22 17.88 3.81
C HIS A 38 11.25 17.58 5.31
N SER A 39 10.62 18.45 6.12
CA SER A 39 10.35 18.10 7.52
C SER A 39 9.50 16.83 7.57
N ASN A 40 9.76 15.96 8.55
CA ASN A 40 8.88 14.84 8.85
C ASN A 40 7.52 15.40 9.29
N GLY A 41 6.60 15.56 8.33
CA GLY A 41 5.18 15.76 8.61
C GLY A 41 4.62 14.52 9.30
N PHE A 42 3.39 14.56 9.79
CA PHE A 42 2.75 13.36 10.34
C PHE A 42 2.14 12.51 9.23
N ILE A 43 2.04 11.20 9.45
CA ILE A 43 1.22 10.34 8.60
C ILE A 43 -0.26 10.51 8.95
N GLU A 44 -1.12 10.44 7.94
CA GLU A 44 -2.58 10.43 8.10
C GLU A 44 -3.21 9.21 7.42
N TYR A 45 -4.30 8.71 8.00
CA TYR A 45 -5.18 7.72 7.37
C TYR A 45 -6.14 8.44 6.41
N VAL A 46 -6.02 8.15 5.12
CA VAL A 46 -6.86 8.76 4.09
C VAL A 46 -8.13 7.96 3.87
N LEU A 47 -7.98 6.64 3.79
CA LEU A 47 -9.09 5.73 3.56
C LEU A 47 -8.81 4.42 4.28
N THR A 48 -9.72 4.07 5.18
CA THR A 48 -9.77 2.77 5.83
C THR A 48 -10.83 1.95 5.13
N GLY A 49 -10.42 0.79 4.64
CA GLY A 49 -11.29 -0.15 3.95
C GLY A 49 -11.23 -1.53 4.57
N GLY A 50 -12.24 -2.33 4.27
CA GLY A 50 -12.28 -3.72 4.68
C GLY A 50 -13.07 -4.52 3.68
N ASP A 51 -12.47 -5.56 3.15
CA ASP A 51 -13.13 -6.45 2.22
C ASP A 51 -14.19 -7.29 2.92
N ASP A 52 -15.18 -7.71 2.14
CA ASP A 52 -16.16 -8.71 2.54
C ASP A 52 -15.54 -10.11 2.77
N ILE A 53 -14.22 -10.24 2.59
CA ILE A 53 -13.47 -11.48 2.73
C ILE A 53 -13.00 -11.64 4.18
N THR A 54 -13.31 -12.79 4.75
CA THR A 54 -12.79 -13.23 6.06
C THR A 54 -11.91 -14.45 5.87
N LEU A 55 -10.65 -14.37 6.27
CA LEU A 55 -9.70 -15.47 6.22
C LEU A 55 -9.41 -15.95 7.65
N ASN A 56 -9.63 -17.23 7.94
CA ASN A 56 -9.43 -17.81 9.28
C ASN A 56 -10.18 -17.07 10.41
N GLY A 57 -11.34 -16.49 10.09
CA GLY A 57 -12.13 -15.71 11.06
C GLY A 57 -11.72 -14.23 11.20
N ILE A 58 -10.70 -13.78 10.47
CA ILE A 58 -10.20 -12.40 10.49
C ILE A 58 -10.64 -11.67 9.21
N LYS A 59 -11.34 -10.54 9.38
CA LYS A 59 -11.72 -9.68 8.25
C LYS A 59 -10.46 -9.11 7.60
N GLN A 60 -10.41 -9.14 6.27
CA GLN A 60 -9.28 -8.57 5.54
C GLN A 60 -9.45 -7.06 5.44
N THR A 61 -8.73 -6.32 6.27
CA THR A 61 -8.84 -4.87 6.40
C THR A 61 -7.54 -4.17 5.99
N TRP A 62 -7.66 -2.93 5.52
CA TRP A 62 -6.56 -2.18 4.95
C TRP A 62 -6.69 -0.68 5.14
N ASP A 63 -5.56 0.01 5.09
CA ASP A 63 -5.45 1.45 5.21
C ASP A 63 -4.58 2.05 4.11
N LEU A 64 -5.10 3.12 3.50
CA LEU A 64 -4.33 4.02 2.66
C LEU A 64 -3.81 5.18 3.52
N ILE A 65 -2.50 5.32 3.57
CA ILE A 65 -1.78 6.23 4.46
C ILE A 65 -0.99 7.22 3.62
N GLY A 66 -1.03 8.50 3.97
CA GLY A 66 -0.29 9.55 3.28
C GLY A 66 0.42 10.49 4.25
N ASN A 67 1.14 11.47 3.71
CA ASN A 67 1.68 12.58 4.48
C ASN A 67 0.60 13.66 4.65
N GLU A 68 0.21 13.94 5.91
CA GLU A 68 -0.80 14.95 6.27
C GLU A 68 -0.49 16.33 5.68
N GLU A 69 0.80 16.68 5.64
CA GLU A 69 1.25 17.98 5.16
C GLU A 69 1.51 17.99 3.65
N GLY A 70 1.21 16.92 2.91
CA GLY A 70 1.60 16.77 1.50
C GLY A 70 1.15 17.93 0.61
N ARG A 71 -0.04 18.50 0.88
CA ARG A 71 -0.52 19.70 0.16
C ARG A 71 0.23 20.97 0.56
N LEU A 72 0.56 21.15 1.83
CA LEU A 72 1.27 22.33 2.36
C LEU A 72 2.73 22.35 1.88
N LEU A 73 3.32 21.17 1.73
CA LEU A 73 4.66 20.96 1.18
C LEU A 73 4.70 20.99 -0.35
N GLU A 74 3.60 21.36 -1.01
CA GLU A 74 3.49 21.45 -2.47
C GLU A 74 3.88 20.15 -3.20
N LEU A 75 3.66 18.99 -2.58
CA LEU A 75 3.97 17.71 -3.20
C LEU A 75 3.07 17.48 -4.44
N PRO A 76 3.54 16.75 -5.46
CA PRO A 76 2.74 16.47 -6.64
C PRO A 76 1.44 15.73 -6.30
N LEU A 77 0.39 15.94 -7.11
CA LEU A 77 -0.82 15.13 -7.04
C LEU A 77 -0.50 13.67 -7.38
N ASN A 78 -1.10 12.75 -6.64
CA ASN A 78 -0.99 11.32 -6.91
C ASN A 78 -2.23 10.81 -7.65
N PRO A 79 -2.16 10.60 -8.98
CA PRO A 79 -3.33 10.21 -9.75
C PRO A 79 -3.84 8.81 -9.37
N ILE A 80 -2.93 7.87 -9.13
CA ILE A 80 -3.27 6.48 -8.81
C ILE A 80 -3.97 6.39 -7.46
N ALA A 81 -3.45 7.09 -6.44
CA ALA A 81 -4.09 7.08 -5.13
C ALA A 81 -5.52 7.65 -5.18
N ARG A 82 -5.76 8.67 -6.02
CA ARG A 82 -7.10 9.24 -6.23
C ARG A 82 -8.03 8.28 -6.96
N GLU A 83 -7.54 7.61 -8.00
CA GLU A 83 -8.31 6.58 -8.72
C GLU A 83 -8.65 5.40 -7.80
N PHE A 84 -7.71 4.95 -6.99
CA PHE A 84 -7.92 3.91 -5.99
C PHE A 84 -9.00 4.30 -4.98
N VAL A 85 -8.94 5.51 -4.40
CA VAL A 85 -9.98 5.99 -3.48
C VAL A 85 -11.34 6.12 -4.17
N ALA A 86 -11.39 6.63 -5.40
CA ALA A 86 -12.63 6.76 -6.17
C ALA A 86 -13.29 5.40 -6.38
N GLU A 87 -12.50 4.39 -6.76
CA GLU A 87 -12.96 3.03 -6.96
C GLU A 87 -13.45 2.39 -5.67
N MET A 88 -12.62 2.40 -4.61
CA MET A 88 -12.93 1.72 -3.36
C MET A 88 -14.11 2.35 -2.61
N ALA A 89 -14.26 3.68 -2.70
CA ALA A 89 -15.42 4.37 -2.14
C ALA A 89 -16.65 4.38 -3.07
N ASN A 90 -16.52 3.84 -4.29
CA ASN A 90 -17.56 3.86 -5.33
C ASN A 90 -18.14 5.26 -5.57
N ILE A 91 -17.25 6.24 -5.76
CA ILE A 91 -17.60 7.65 -6.03
C ILE A 91 -16.92 8.13 -7.31
N PRO A 92 -17.46 9.16 -7.98
CA PRO A 92 -16.79 9.77 -9.12
C PRO A 92 -15.42 10.33 -8.74
N LEU A 93 -14.41 10.18 -9.60
CA LEU A 93 -13.05 10.70 -9.38
C LEU A 93 -13.02 12.21 -9.06
N GLY A 94 -13.94 12.98 -9.64
CA GLY A 94 -14.09 14.41 -9.37
C GLY A 94 -14.52 14.75 -7.94
N SER A 95 -15.06 13.77 -7.20
CA SER A 95 -15.43 13.88 -5.78
C SER A 95 -14.30 13.53 -4.82
N VAL A 96 -13.18 12.98 -5.32
CA VAL A 96 -11.99 12.68 -4.51
C VAL A 96 -11.17 13.96 -4.33
N LEU A 97 -10.91 14.30 -3.07
CA LEU A 97 -10.08 15.44 -2.69
C LEU A 97 -8.69 15.35 -3.33
N SER A 98 -8.01 16.49 -3.39
CA SER A 98 -6.63 16.55 -3.87
C SER A 98 -5.72 15.74 -2.94
N MET A 99 -5.14 14.66 -3.45
CA MET A 99 -4.21 13.79 -2.72
C MET A 99 -2.80 14.06 -3.22
N HIS A 100 -1.93 14.54 -2.33
CA HIS A 100 -0.59 15.02 -2.64
C HIS A 100 0.47 14.14 -1.97
N GLY A 101 1.55 13.82 -2.69
CA GLY A 101 2.63 12.98 -2.19
C GLY A 101 2.46 11.48 -2.48
N ASP A 102 3.42 10.70 -1.99
CA ASP A 102 3.38 9.23 -2.11
C ASP A 102 2.43 8.66 -1.05
N PHE A 103 1.75 7.54 -1.36
CA PHE A 103 0.81 6.89 -0.44
C PHE A 103 1.20 5.44 -0.19
N LEU A 104 1.07 5.00 1.06
CA LEU A 104 1.37 3.66 1.51
C LEU A 104 0.07 2.90 1.78
N LEU A 105 -0.04 1.69 1.24
CA LEU A 105 -1.17 0.79 1.48
C LEU A 105 -0.71 -0.40 2.32
N LEU A 106 -1.35 -0.59 3.47
CA LEU A 106 -1.04 -1.65 4.44
C LEU A 106 -2.33 -2.33 4.94
N GLY A 107 -2.19 -3.49 5.57
CA GLY A 107 -3.28 -4.13 6.30
C GLY A 107 -3.38 -3.60 7.73
N HIS A 108 -4.53 -3.80 8.36
CA HIS A 108 -4.66 -3.76 9.82
C HIS A 108 -5.47 -4.95 10.34
N ASP A 109 -5.33 -5.30 11.61
CA ASP A 109 -6.19 -6.27 12.30
C ASP A 109 -7.33 -5.60 13.07
N ASP A 110 -8.15 -6.38 13.77
CA ASP A 110 -9.30 -5.90 14.55
C ASP A 110 -8.92 -5.01 15.74
N GLU A 111 -7.66 -5.03 16.16
CA GLU A 111 -7.11 -4.13 17.18
C GLU A 111 -6.49 -2.86 16.57
N GLY A 112 -6.47 -2.75 15.24
CA GLY A 112 -5.89 -1.63 14.50
C GLY A 112 -4.36 -1.71 14.37
N ALA A 113 -3.75 -2.85 14.65
CA ALA A 113 -2.32 -3.05 14.46
C ALA A 113 -2.01 -3.31 12.99
N THR A 114 -0.90 -2.75 12.51
CA THR A 114 -0.46 -2.93 11.10
C THR A 114 -0.19 -4.41 10.79
N THR A 115 -0.77 -4.89 9.70
CA THR A 115 -0.58 -6.24 9.14
C THR A 115 -0.16 -6.16 7.67
N ASP A 116 0.06 -7.32 7.04
CA ASP A 116 0.31 -7.39 5.61
C ASP A 116 -0.93 -6.90 4.84
N CYS A 117 -0.70 -6.09 3.79
CA CYS A 117 -1.77 -5.69 2.89
C CYS A 117 -2.42 -6.94 2.26
N PRO A 118 -3.76 -7.06 2.28
CA PRO A 118 -4.46 -8.17 1.63
C PRO A 118 -4.05 -8.31 0.17
N THR A 119 -3.79 -9.56 -0.26
CA THR A 119 -3.21 -9.85 -1.58
C THR A 119 -4.04 -9.28 -2.74
N HIS A 120 -5.36 -9.41 -2.71
CA HIS A 120 -6.22 -8.94 -3.79
C HIS A 120 -6.31 -7.41 -3.84
N ILE A 121 -6.20 -6.72 -2.70
CA ILE A 121 -6.09 -5.25 -2.64
C ILE A 121 -4.75 -4.79 -3.22
N ARG A 122 -3.66 -5.47 -2.84
CA ARG A 122 -2.33 -5.24 -3.39
C ARG A 122 -2.31 -5.41 -4.90
N GLU A 123 -2.81 -6.54 -5.40
CA GLU A 123 -2.90 -6.81 -6.84
C GLU A 123 -3.75 -5.78 -7.56
N ARG A 124 -4.86 -5.34 -6.95
CA ARG A 124 -5.75 -4.36 -7.57
C ARG A 124 -5.06 -3.01 -7.78
N VAL A 125 -4.35 -2.50 -6.79
CA VAL A 125 -3.64 -1.21 -6.94
C VAL A 125 -2.39 -1.33 -7.81
N MET A 126 -1.72 -2.49 -7.81
CA MET A 126 -0.59 -2.74 -8.73
C MET A 126 -1.03 -2.68 -10.20
N GLN A 127 -2.25 -3.13 -10.53
CA GLN A 127 -2.83 -3.01 -11.88
C GLN A 127 -3.11 -1.55 -12.30
N MET A 128 -3.14 -0.61 -11.36
CA MET A 128 -3.32 0.82 -11.65
C MET A 128 -1.99 1.53 -11.95
N SER A 129 -0.85 0.86 -11.76
CA SER A 129 0.46 1.39 -12.12
C SER A 129 0.51 1.75 -13.61
N MET A 130 1.04 2.93 -13.94
CA MET A 130 1.32 3.29 -15.33
C MET A 130 2.65 2.72 -15.85
N PHE A 131 3.44 2.15 -14.95
CA PHE A 131 4.59 1.33 -15.28
C PHE A 131 4.18 -0.13 -15.15
N ASP A 132 4.44 -0.92 -16.20
CA ASP A 132 4.27 -2.36 -16.14
C ASP A 132 5.19 -2.93 -15.05
N ALA A 133 4.62 -3.32 -13.91
CA ALA A 133 5.33 -4.15 -12.95
C ALA A 133 5.24 -5.61 -13.43
N PRO A 134 6.33 -6.39 -13.46
CA PRO A 134 6.24 -7.82 -13.68
C PRO A 134 5.57 -8.41 -12.44
N PHE A 135 4.30 -8.80 -12.51
CA PHE A 135 3.68 -9.60 -11.46
C PHE A 135 3.62 -11.05 -11.97
N ALA A 136 4.70 -11.78 -11.77
CA ALA A 136 4.63 -13.23 -11.81
C ALA A 136 5.07 -13.73 -10.43
N SER A 137 4.08 -14.03 -9.59
CA SER A 137 4.30 -14.93 -8.46
C SER A 137 3.99 -16.35 -8.93
N LEU A 138 5.01 -17.20 -9.00
CA LEU A 138 4.79 -18.62 -9.16
C LEU A 138 4.65 -19.21 -7.76
N THR A 139 3.45 -19.65 -7.41
CA THR A 139 3.21 -20.45 -6.21
C THR A 139 3.27 -21.91 -6.60
N THR A 140 4.31 -22.60 -6.16
CA THR A 140 4.40 -24.06 -6.32
C THR A 140 3.82 -24.68 -5.06
N VAL A 141 2.78 -25.51 -5.21
CA VAL A 141 2.18 -26.26 -4.10
C VAL A 141 2.66 -27.70 -4.20
N ASP A 142 3.45 -28.12 -3.22
CA ASP A 142 3.92 -29.50 -3.12
C ASP A 142 2.79 -30.43 -2.64
N ALA A 143 2.94 -31.73 -2.91
CA ALA A 143 1.90 -32.73 -2.64
C ALA A 143 1.57 -32.89 -1.13
N ASP A 144 2.41 -32.35 -0.23
CA ASP A 144 2.22 -32.34 1.22
C ASP A 144 1.59 -31.03 1.76
N GLY A 145 1.21 -30.10 0.87
CA GLY A 145 0.56 -28.84 1.21
C GLY A 145 1.52 -27.71 1.56
N THR A 146 2.82 -27.92 1.42
CA THR A 146 3.82 -26.85 1.55
C THR A 146 3.79 -25.98 0.30
N TYR A 147 3.94 -24.66 0.46
CA TYR A 147 4.01 -23.73 -0.67
C TYR A 147 5.28 -22.90 -0.60
N ASP A 148 5.90 -22.73 -1.77
CA ASP A 148 7.02 -21.82 -1.97
C ASP A 148 6.58 -20.70 -2.90
N VAL A 149 6.96 -19.46 -2.56
CA VAL A 149 6.57 -18.26 -3.29
C VAL A 149 7.81 -17.65 -3.93
N GLN A 150 7.93 -17.83 -5.24
CA GLN A 150 8.97 -17.16 -6.01
C GLN A 150 8.42 -15.89 -6.64
N LEU A 151 9.09 -14.77 -6.32
CA LEU A 151 8.81 -13.45 -6.88
C LEU A 151 9.76 -13.22 -8.05
N PHE A 152 9.21 -13.00 -9.25
CA PHE A 152 9.98 -12.63 -10.44
C PHE A 152 9.75 -11.16 -10.78
N GLY A 153 10.83 -10.43 -11.05
CA GLY A 153 10.75 -9.03 -11.52
C GLY A 153 11.62 -8.01 -10.78
N SER A 154 12.65 -8.41 -10.06
CA SER A 154 13.74 -7.47 -9.75
C SER A 154 14.43 -7.11 -11.06
N ASP A 155 14.44 -5.82 -11.40
CA ASP A 155 15.48 -5.31 -12.28
C ASP A 155 16.82 -5.59 -11.58
N ASP A 156 17.53 -6.61 -12.06
CA ASP A 156 18.98 -6.69 -11.88
C ASP A 156 19.58 -5.62 -12.81
N GLU A 157 19.84 -4.42 -12.28
CA GLU A 157 20.87 -3.49 -12.77
C GLU A 157 21.30 -2.49 -11.69
#